data_AF-A0A917W0C5-F1
#
_entry.id   AF-A0A917W0C5-F1
#
_cell.length_a   1.000
_cell.length_b   1.000
_cell.length_c   1.000
_cell.angle_alpha   90.00
_cell.angle_beta   90.00
_cell.angle_gamma   90.00
#
_symmetry.space_group_name_H-M   'P 1'
#
loop_
_entity.id
_entity.type
_entity.pdbx_description
1 polymer ?
#
loop_
_entity_poly.entity_id
_entity_poly.type
_entity_poly.pdbx_seq_one_letter_code
_entity_poly.pdbx_strand_id
1 'polypeptide(L)'
;MSVRTAVRRAMTAVAAFALALLGFAVGPVLSAAAAPAASDSSVQVPSQFIAKIYTEALGRLPYQSEWTSDAQTFSQAGCSLQTLADVGQQVYTSADYAQLGYDNTSRLITLYRGVWNSEADDTLSSWRQALDHGEAWSTVVARFFADPQFTDLVPKICSGARDSSATSYALAGKSPLPLQTATAGFDGSQQELQALLDDTAPGGSVMLAQRALVVLTSPLTIPNGVTLTTADNPDPEHYAQMGRLVRGGSFDQPMVDVTNGAKLTSVWVDGARNSPGNFSPNRYDVRVLGGHQTTVSNDKISNTAGSASIQVLGQGGGYACSEVRVSKNVITAYSNDHYLTRQLSDGTTAGAWSDGIASGCADTAITDNQIVDTGGVGISLTRGSRLPDVGVVQKSVVSGNSILSAGVSMYAGIVADPLFYVPGTGSQSRYDFSGARIVDNTVWSGPSTHLVIGISAGSRAWYAGTAMIGANSGHGLTVTGNTTGGVGARVRIGIAISGISAVRLGVNPADWIHSGVPGKQGNACPTADVAAAVSAGDAADLQTDQPYTDVSFDGCMGE
;
A
#
# COMPACT_ATOMS: atom_id res chain seq x y z
N MET A 1 1.17 -45.63 -38.58
CA MET A 1 2.14 -45.12 -37.59
C MET A 1 2.96 -44.01 -38.23
N SER A 2 2.93 -42.84 -37.61
CA SER A 2 2.93 -41.53 -38.27
C SER A 2 4.30 -40.83 -38.28
N VAL A 3 4.72 -40.29 -39.42
CA VAL A 3 5.03 -38.87 -39.78
C VAL A 3 5.79 -37.94 -38.78
N ARG A 4 6.18 -38.34 -37.57
CA ARG A 4 6.75 -37.43 -36.55
C ARG A 4 8.26 -37.46 -36.32
N THR A 5 9.02 -38.28 -37.07
CA THR A 5 10.48 -38.41 -36.81
C THR A 5 11.36 -37.80 -37.90
N ALA A 6 10.80 -37.28 -39.00
CA ALA A 6 11.58 -36.76 -40.14
C ALA A 6 11.76 -35.23 -40.18
N VAL A 7 11.06 -34.44 -39.33
CA VAL A 7 11.11 -32.96 -39.40
C VAL A 7 12.13 -32.33 -38.43
N ARG A 8 12.72 -33.10 -37.51
CA ARG A 8 13.62 -32.56 -36.47
C ARG A 8 15.10 -32.41 -36.88
N ARG A 9 15.47 -32.61 -38.15
CA ARG A 9 16.87 -32.50 -38.62
C ARG A 9 17.10 -31.48 -39.75
N ALA A 10 16.16 -30.57 -40.02
CA ALA A 10 16.24 -29.65 -41.16
C ALA A 10 16.19 -28.14 -40.83
N MET A 11 16.46 -27.71 -39.59
CA MET A 11 16.57 -26.27 -39.26
C MET A 11 17.74 -25.98 -38.32
N THR A 12 18.95 -26.36 -38.74
CA THR A 12 20.20 -25.97 -38.07
C THR A 12 21.31 -25.75 -39.10
N ALA A 13 21.03 -25.02 -40.20
CA ALA A 13 22.05 -24.75 -41.21
C ALA A 13 21.70 -23.66 -42.25
N VAL A 14 21.04 -22.54 -41.90
CA VAL A 14 20.97 -21.37 -42.82
C VAL A 14 20.87 -20.07 -42.02
N ALA A 15 22.01 -19.50 -41.62
CA ALA A 15 22.21 -18.07 -41.37
C ALA A 15 23.67 -17.80 -40.96
N ALA A 16 24.61 -18.33 -41.73
CA ALA A 16 26.00 -17.90 -41.72
C ALA A 16 26.41 -17.79 -43.19
N PHE A 17 27.10 -16.71 -43.54
CA PHE A 17 27.54 -16.32 -44.90
C PHE A 17 26.54 -15.60 -45.81
N ALA A 18 26.32 -14.32 -45.53
CA ALA A 18 26.32 -13.28 -46.56
C ALA A 18 27.20 -12.13 -46.06
N LEU A 19 28.49 -12.22 -46.36
CA LEU A 19 29.51 -11.23 -46.06
C LEU A 19 29.66 -10.30 -47.27
N ALA A 20 29.78 -9.00 -46.98
CA ALA A 20 30.66 -8.03 -47.64
C ALA A 20 30.40 -7.65 -49.11
N LEU A 21 30.06 -6.37 -49.31
CA LEU A 21 30.93 -5.40 -50.00
C LEU A 21 30.38 -3.96 -49.89
N LEU A 22 31.31 -3.01 -49.71
CA LEU A 22 31.21 -1.53 -49.78
C LEU A 22 30.67 -0.84 -48.52
N GLY A 23 31.34 0.14 -47.90
CA GLY A 23 32.57 0.85 -48.27
C GLY A 23 32.93 1.86 -47.17
N PHE A 24 34.22 2.18 -47.10
CA PHE A 24 34.87 3.10 -46.18
C PHE A 24 34.29 4.52 -46.22
N ALA A 25 34.00 5.09 -45.04
CA ALA A 25 34.13 6.52 -44.76
C ALA A 25 34.28 6.72 -43.24
N VAL A 26 35.52 6.73 -42.75
CA VAL A 26 35.85 7.11 -41.36
C VAL A 26 36.00 8.63 -41.36
N GLY A 27 34.96 9.33 -40.90
CA GLY A 27 35.05 10.73 -40.50
C GLY A 27 35.19 10.84 -38.98
N PRO A 28 35.98 11.79 -38.45
CA PRO A 28 36.05 11.99 -37.00
C PRO A 28 34.69 12.52 -36.53
N VAL A 29 33.91 11.67 -35.86
CA VAL A 29 32.76 12.15 -35.08
C VAL A 29 33.35 12.83 -33.85
N LEU A 30 33.47 14.16 -33.92
CA LEU A 30 33.60 15.01 -32.76
C LEU A 30 32.45 14.65 -31.81
N SER A 31 32.77 13.99 -30.70
CA SER A 31 31.87 13.89 -29.56
C SER A 31 31.64 15.31 -29.07
N ALA A 32 30.54 15.93 -29.51
CA ALA A 32 30.00 17.06 -28.80
C ALA A 32 29.61 16.55 -27.42
N ALA A 33 30.42 16.88 -26.41
CA ALA A 33 30.02 16.75 -25.02
C ALA A 33 28.69 17.46 -24.89
N ALA A 34 27.62 16.69 -24.69
CA ALA A 34 26.33 17.26 -24.33
C ALA A 34 26.58 18.11 -23.09
N ALA A 35 26.31 19.42 -23.21
CA ALA A 35 26.27 20.28 -22.05
C ALA A 35 25.34 19.61 -21.03
N PRO A 36 25.73 19.52 -19.74
CA PRO A 36 24.83 18.99 -18.72
C PRO A 36 23.54 19.78 -18.83
N ALA A 37 22.43 19.07 -19.09
CA ALA A 37 21.12 19.66 -18.96
C ALA A 37 21.08 20.36 -17.60
N ALA A 38 20.74 21.65 -17.58
CA ALA A 38 20.55 22.36 -16.35
C ALA A 38 19.61 21.53 -15.48
N SER A 39 20.14 20.97 -14.38
CA SER A 39 19.34 20.37 -13.34
C SER A 39 18.46 21.51 -12.84
N ASP A 40 17.19 21.48 -13.25
CA ASP A 40 16.17 22.30 -12.61
C ASP A 40 16.30 21.96 -11.13
N SER A 41 16.85 22.87 -10.33
CA SER A 41 17.13 22.65 -8.91
C SER A 41 15.82 22.72 -8.16
N SER A 42 14.86 21.87 -8.55
CA SER A 42 13.59 21.73 -7.89
C SER A 42 13.93 21.25 -6.50
N VAL A 43 13.79 22.19 -5.57
CA VAL A 43 13.78 21.99 -4.14
C VAL A 43 13.20 20.61 -3.80
N GLN A 44 14.04 19.72 -3.30
CA GLN A 44 13.70 18.31 -3.09
C GLN A 44 13.07 18.13 -1.70
N VAL A 45 11.80 17.70 -1.67
CA VAL A 45 11.12 17.30 -0.44
C VAL A 45 11.15 15.77 -0.33
N PRO A 46 11.88 15.19 0.64
CA PRO A 46 11.99 13.75 0.83
C PRO A 46 10.72 13.19 1.49
N SER A 47 9.65 13.16 0.72
CA SER A 47 8.28 12.90 1.17
C SER A 47 8.13 11.54 1.88
N GLN A 48 8.79 10.49 1.38
CA GLN A 48 8.80 9.19 2.05
C GLN A 48 9.51 9.23 3.40
N PHE A 49 10.55 10.06 3.56
CA PHE A 49 11.23 10.22 4.85
C PHE A 49 10.34 10.87 5.88
N ILE A 50 9.59 11.91 5.49
CA ILE A 50 8.58 12.52 6.35
C ILE A 50 7.54 11.46 6.74
N ALA A 51 6.94 10.74 5.80
CA ALA A 51 5.94 9.71 6.16
C ALA A 51 6.53 8.61 7.07
N LYS A 52 7.74 8.15 6.78
CA LYS A 52 8.39 7.07 7.51
C LYS A 52 8.75 7.48 8.94
N ILE A 53 9.27 8.68 9.15
CA ILE A 53 9.67 9.11 10.50
C ILE A 53 8.45 9.15 11.43
N TYR A 54 7.30 9.61 10.96
CA TYR A 54 6.07 9.61 11.75
C TYR A 54 5.48 8.21 11.94
N THR A 55 5.43 7.38 10.88
CA THR A 55 4.85 6.02 10.99
C THR A 55 5.72 5.03 11.77
N GLU A 56 7.03 5.28 11.86
CA GLU A 56 7.95 4.44 12.63
C GLU A 56 8.26 5.03 14.01
N ALA A 57 8.24 6.34 14.22
CA ALA A 57 8.43 6.95 15.55
C ALA A 57 7.12 7.04 16.35
N LEU A 58 6.06 7.55 15.71
CA LEU A 58 4.77 7.84 16.35
C LEU A 58 3.67 6.86 15.95
N GLY A 59 3.97 5.88 15.08
CA GLY A 59 3.03 4.83 14.72
C GLY A 59 1.78 5.33 13.98
N ARG A 60 1.84 6.51 13.36
CA ARG A 60 0.76 7.14 12.57
C ARG A 60 1.34 7.91 11.39
N LEU A 61 0.51 8.26 10.41
CA LEU A 61 0.86 9.25 9.40
C LEU A 61 1.09 10.62 10.06
N PRO A 62 1.91 11.47 9.43
CA PRO A 62 2.00 12.87 9.85
C PRO A 62 0.64 13.54 9.69
N TYR A 63 0.29 14.37 10.66
CA TYR A 63 -0.80 15.33 10.50
C TYR A 63 -0.46 16.31 9.37
N GLN A 64 -1.48 16.89 8.76
CA GLN A 64 -1.35 17.83 7.64
C GLN A 64 -0.44 19.04 7.98
N SER A 65 -0.51 19.53 9.23
CA SER A 65 0.35 20.61 9.72
C SER A 65 1.81 20.20 9.90
N GLU A 66 2.04 18.98 10.39
CA GLU A 66 3.38 18.39 10.56
C GLU A 66 4.03 18.19 9.18
N TRP A 67 3.29 17.58 8.25
CA TRP A 67 3.71 17.42 6.87
C TRP A 67 4.10 18.75 6.22
N THR A 68 3.24 19.77 6.35
CA THR A 68 3.46 21.09 5.78
C THR A 68 4.71 21.75 6.36
N SER A 69 4.90 21.67 7.68
CA SER A 69 6.07 22.20 8.38
C SER A 69 7.36 21.55 7.90
N ASP A 70 7.39 20.22 7.83
CA ASP A 70 8.58 19.49 7.42
C ASP A 70 8.88 19.69 5.94
N ALA A 71 7.86 19.60 5.09
CA ALA A 71 8.00 19.87 3.66
C ALA A 71 8.51 21.29 3.41
N GLN A 72 8.06 22.28 4.18
CA GLN A 72 8.57 23.66 4.12
C GLN A 72 10.03 23.74 4.57
N THR A 73 10.42 23.01 5.62
CA THR A 73 11.81 22.95 6.11
C THR A 73 12.74 22.44 5.02
N PHE A 74 12.43 21.30 4.40
CA PHE A 74 13.18 20.81 3.24
C PHE A 74 13.09 21.77 2.06
N SER A 75 11.97 22.48 1.93
CA SER A 75 11.81 23.41 0.83
C SER A 75 12.75 24.62 0.90
N GLN A 76 13.06 25.05 2.12
CA GLN A 76 13.89 26.23 2.38
C GLN A 76 15.36 25.88 2.55
N ALA A 77 15.66 24.79 3.24
CA ALA A 77 17.02 24.38 3.57
C ALA A 77 17.62 23.37 2.56
N GLY A 78 16.79 22.78 1.70
CA GLY A 78 17.16 21.67 0.84
C GLY A 78 17.27 20.34 1.59
N CYS A 79 17.31 19.24 0.83
CA CYS A 79 17.52 17.91 1.39
C CYS A 79 19.03 17.66 1.60
N SER A 80 19.43 17.49 2.85
CA SER A 80 20.81 17.21 3.26
C SER A 80 20.84 16.31 4.48
N LEU A 81 22.00 15.72 4.78
CA LEU A 81 22.20 14.96 6.03
C LEU A 81 21.76 15.78 7.26
N GLN A 82 22.16 17.06 7.32
CA GLN A 82 21.82 17.94 8.44
C GLN A 82 20.31 18.18 8.52
N THR A 83 19.66 18.56 7.42
CA THR A 83 18.21 18.84 7.41
C THR A 83 17.40 17.59 7.80
N LEU A 84 17.79 16.42 7.30
CA LEU A 84 17.16 15.15 7.66
C LEU A 84 17.34 14.83 9.14
N ALA A 85 18.55 15.04 9.66
CA ALA A 85 18.86 14.84 11.07
C ALA A 85 18.11 15.81 11.98
N ASP A 86 17.92 17.07 11.58
CA ASP A 86 17.20 18.08 12.35
C ASP A 86 15.71 17.72 12.48
N VAL A 87 15.06 17.42 11.34
CA VAL A 87 13.64 17.00 11.31
C VAL A 87 13.45 15.70 12.10
N GLY A 88 14.32 14.71 11.86
CA GLY A 88 14.23 13.43 12.55
C GLY A 88 14.46 13.52 14.06
N GLN A 89 15.45 14.32 14.50
CA GLN A 89 15.68 14.58 15.92
C GLN A 89 14.50 15.32 16.55
N GLN A 90 13.91 16.30 15.85
CA GLN A 90 12.72 17.01 16.33
C GLN A 90 11.57 16.04 16.63
N VAL A 91 11.31 15.07 15.76
CA VAL A 91 10.26 14.06 15.97
C VAL A 91 10.60 13.15 17.15
N TYR A 92 11.78 12.52 17.16
CA TYR A 92 12.16 11.57 18.22
C TYR A 92 12.37 12.20 19.59
N THR A 93 12.59 13.50 19.67
CA THR A 93 12.76 14.23 20.95
C THR A 93 11.54 15.09 21.30
N SER A 94 10.47 15.00 20.51
CA SER A 94 9.22 15.72 20.75
C SER A 94 8.49 15.26 22.02
N ALA A 95 7.59 16.12 22.51
CA ALA A 95 6.69 15.79 23.61
C ALA A 95 5.75 14.63 23.23
N ASP A 96 5.26 14.60 21.99
CA ASP A 96 4.38 13.54 21.47
C ASP A 96 5.08 12.17 21.55
N TYR A 97 6.33 12.09 21.11
CA TYR A 97 7.11 10.86 21.23
C TYR A 97 7.37 10.46 22.69
N ALA A 98 7.66 11.44 23.56
CA ALA A 98 7.85 11.19 24.97
C ALA A 98 6.57 10.67 25.66
N GLN A 99 5.39 11.11 25.22
CA GLN A 99 4.09 10.71 25.77
C GLN A 99 3.73 9.25 25.48
N LEU A 100 4.33 8.63 24.45
CA LEU A 100 4.15 7.20 24.16
C LEU A 100 4.65 6.28 25.29
N GLY A 101 5.45 6.81 26.24
CA GLY A 101 5.85 6.06 27.42
C GLY A 101 6.72 4.83 27.12
N TYR A 102 7.30 4.73 25.92
CA TYR A 102 8.13 3.60 25.54
C TYR A 102 9.31 3.40 26.49
N ASP A 103 9.57 2.14 26.81
CA ASP A 103 10.83 1.73 27.43
C ASP A 103 12.01 1.85 26.45
N ASN A 104 13.24 1.71 26.95
CA ASN A 104 14.44 1.89 26.13
C ASN A 104 14.52 0.92 24.94
N THR A 105 13.98 -0.30 25.06
CA THR A 105 13.99 -1.26 23.95
C THR A 105 12.99 -0.87 22.87
N SER A 106 11.75 -0.52 23.22
CA SER A 106 10.76 -0.05 22.26
C SER A 106 11.19 1.25 21.58
N ARG A 107 11.83 2.17 22.32
CA ARG A 107 12.43 3.37 21.74
C ARG A 107 13.53 3.06 20.71
N LEU A 108 14.35 2.06 20.96
CA LEU A 108 15.39 1.68 20.00
C LEU A 108 14.79 1.02 18.77
N ILE A 109 13.78 0.15 18.91
CA ILE A 109 13.08 -0.46 17.77
C ILE A 109 12.59 0.59 16.78
N THR A 110 11.96 1.67 17.26
CA THR A 110 11.49 2.75 16.39
C THR A 110 12.66 3.44 15.68
N LEU A 111 13.76 3.75 16.38
CA LEU A 111 14.97 4.34 15.78
C LEU A 111 15.60 3.50 14.67
N TYR A 112 15.77 2.19 14.89
CA TYR A 112 16.31 1.28 13.87
C TYR A 112 15.49 1.35 12.58
N ARG A 113 14.16 1.37 12.70
CA ARG A 113 13.26 1.37 11.55
C ARG A 113 13.12 2.73 10.89
N GLY A 114 12.95 3.78 11.68
CA GLY A 114 12.68 5.13 11.17
C GLY A 114 13.93 5.86 10.70
N VAL A 115 15.08 5.66 11.35
CA VAL A 115 16.35 6.33 10.99
C VAL A 115 17.19 5.42 10.11
N TRP A 116 17.60 4.28 10.65
CA TRP A 116 18.50 3.35 9.96
C TRP A 116 17.84 2.48 8.90
N ASN A 117 16.52 2.60 8.76
CA ASN A 117 15.75 1.87 7.75
C ASN A 117 16.01 0.36 7.79
N SER A 118 16.16 -0.19 9.00
CA SER A 118 16.50 -1.59 9.22
C SER A 118 15.76 -2.19 10.41
N GLU A 119 15.77 -3.50 10.50
CA GLU A 119 15.47 -4.18 11.76
C GLU A 119 16.60 -3.94 12.78
N ALA A 120 16.26 -4.10 14.07
CA ALA A 120 17.25 -4.15 15.14
C ALA A 120 18.21 -5.32 14.92
N ASP A 121 19.48 -5.09 15.21
CA ASP A 121 20.54 -6.09 15.11
C ASP A 121 21.22 -6.33 16.47
N ASP A 122 22.33 -7.08 16.48
CA ASP A 122 23.04 -7.47 17.70
C ASP A 122 23.56 -6.26 18.50
N THR A 123 23.64 -5.07 17.89
CA THR A 123 24.05 -3.83 18.58
C THR A 123 22.94 -3.23 19.46
N LEU A 124 21.70 -3.72 19.37
CA LEU A 124 20.59 -3.24 20.19
C LEU A 124 20.90 -3.30 21.70
N SER A 125 21.58 -4.37 22.13
CA SER A 125 21.91 -4.60 23.53
C SER A 125 22.87 -3.54 24.09
N SER A 126 23.85 -3.08 23.30
CA SER A 126 24.79 -2.05 23.73
C SER A 126 24.13 -0.68 23.80
N TRP A 127 23.27 -0.34 22.84
CA TRP A 127 22.47 0.89 22.87
C TRP A 127 21.53 0.93 24.07
N ARG A 128 20.85 -0.19 24.36
CA ARG A 128 19.99 -0.31 25.54
C ARG A 128 20.79 -0.11 26.81
N GLN A 129 21.93 -0.78 26.96
CA GLN A 129 22.79 -0.62 28.13
C GLN A 129 23.22 0.83 28.32
N ALA A 130 23.52 1.56 27.24
CA ALA A 130 23.93 2.95 27.35
C ALA A 130 22.79 3.83 27.92
N LEU A 131 21.56 3.65 27.43
CA LEU A 131 20.36 4.32 27.96
C LEU A 131 20.08 3.91 29.42
N ASP A 132 20.20 2.62 29.75
CA ASP A 132 19.98 2.10 31.11
C ASP A 132 21.01 2.65 32.12
N HIS A 133 22.21 3.01 31.67
CA HIS A 133 23.27 3.67 32.47
C HIS A 133 23.24 5.20 32.39
N GLY A 134 22.16 5.79 31.87
CA GLY A 134 21.91 7.23 31.95
C GLY A 134 22.38 8.06 30.75
N GLU A 135 22.74 7.44 29.62
CA GLU A 135 22.90 8.19 28.37
C GLU A 135 21.55 8.84 28.00
N ALA A 136 21.58 10.14 27.68
CA ALA A 136 20.36 10.87 27.35
C ALA A 136 19.78 10.37 26.02
N TRP A 137 18.46 10.25 25.95
CA TRP A 137 17.76 9.82 24.73
C TRP A 137 18.13 10.66 23.50
N SER A 138 18.17 11.99 23.65
CA SER A 138 18.58 12.90 22.58
C SER A 138 20.00 12.65 22.07
N THR A 139 20.92 12.24 22.94
CA THR A 139 22.29 11.87 22.56
C THR A 139 22.30 10.60 21.70
N VAL A 140 21.52 9.58 22.06
CA VAL A 140 21.39 8.36 21.26
C VAL A 140 20.77 8.66 19.89
N VAL A 141 19.67 9.44 19.85
CA VAL A 141 19.04 9.86 18.58
C VAL A 141 20.05 10.58 17.67
N ALA A 142 20.79 11.56 18.20
CA ALA A 142 21.80 12.29 17.43
C ALA A 142 22.90 11.36 16.89
N ARG A 143 23.32 10.35 17.66
CA ARG A 143 24.31 9.36 17.22
C ARG A 143 23.78 8.47 16.08
N PHE A 144 22.50 8.10 16.09
CA PHE A 144 21.90 7.35 14.98
C PHE A 144 21.93 8.15 13.67
N PHE A 145 21.65 9.46 13.72
CA PHE A 145 21.71 10.34 12.55
C PHE A 145 23.13 10.67 12.10
N ALA A 146 24.12 10.62 13.00
CA ALA A 146 25.53 10.79 12.66
C ALA A 146 26.22 9.51 12.17
N ASP A 147 25.55 8.36 12.30
CA ASP A 147 26.11 7.05 11.94
C ASP A 147 26.28 6.90 10.41
N PRO A 148 27.35 6.22 9.94
CA PRO A 148 27.50 5.88 8.53
C PRO A 148 26.28 5.18 7.92
N GLN A 149 25.59 4.33 8.68
CA GLN A 149 24.38 3.64 8.22
C GLN A 149 23.28 4.61 7.80
N PHE A 150 23.09 5.73 8.51
CA PHE A 150 22.16 6.76 8.08
C PHE A 150 22.72 7.60 6.93
N THR A 151 24.00 7.96 7.00
CA THR A 151 24.68 8.76 5.98
C THR A 151 24.59 8.11 4.60
N ASP A 152 24.71 6.78 4.53
CA ASP A 152 24.61 6.00 3.29
C ASP A 152 23.19 6.01 2.67
N LEU A 153 22.15 6.30 3.46
CA LEU A 153 20.78 6.44 2.97
C LEU A 153 20.50 7.81 2.34
N VAL A 154 21.24 8.85 2.75
CA VAL A 154 20.98 10.25 2.36
C VAL A 154 20.91 10.44 0.84
N PRO A 155 21.83 9.91 0.01
CA PRO A 155 21.73 10.07 -1.45
C PRO A 155 20.44 9.51 -2.04
N LYS A 156 19.91 8.41 -1.47
CA LYS A 156 18.66 7.80 -1.91
C LYS A 156 17.45 8.62 -1.45
N ILE A 157 17.43 9.01 -0.17
CA ILE A 157 16.37 9.84 0.43
C ILE A 157 16.27 11.20 -0.29
N CYS A 158 17.40 11.83 -0.56
CA CYS A 158 17.51 13.10 -1.26
C CYS A 158 17.68 12.95 -2.78
N SER A 159 17.35 11.81 -3.38
CA SER A 159 17.52 11.65 -4.83
C SER A 159 16.61 12.57 -5.64
N GLY A 160 15.45 12.94 -5.08
CA GLY A 160 14.43 13.75 -5.76
C GLY A 160 13.91 13.12 -7.05
N ALA A 161 14.12 11.81 -7.23
CA ALA A 161 13.59 11.08 -8.35
C ALA A 161 12.05 11.17 -8.36
N ARG A 162 11.43 10.84 -9.48
CA ARG A 162 9.96 10.84 -9.63
C ARG A 162 9.40 9.51 -10.12
N ASP A 163 10.27 8.54 -10.38
CA ASP A 163 9.85 7.15 -10.60
C ASP A 163 9.90 6.39 -9.26
N SER A 164 8.89 5.55 -8.98
CA SER A 164 8.73 4.89 -7.68
C SER A 164 9.91 4.00 -7.29
N SER A 165 10.59 3.41 -8.28
CA SER A 165 11.76 2.56 -8.06
C SER A 165 12.98 3.38 -7.60
N ALA A 166 13.06 4.64 -8.04
CA ALA A 166 14.12 5.57 -7.71
C ALA A 166 13.82 6.38 -6.44
N THR A 167 12.54 6.65 -6.11
CA THR A 167 12.15 7.39 -4.89
C THR A 167 12.02 6.54 -3.64
N SER A 168 11.61 5.27 -3.77
CA SER A 168 11.45 4.41 -2.60
C SER A 168 12.81 4.01 -2.00
N TYR A 169 12.97 4.23 -0.70
CA TYR A 169 14.06 3.67 0.11
C TYR A 169 13.50 2.62 1.08
N ALA A 170 13.03 1.52 0.50
CA ALA A 170 12.48 0.35 1.18
C ALA A 170 13.33 -0.13 2.37
N LEU A 171 12.69 -0.73 3.38
CA LEU A 171 13.38 -1.30 4.54
C LEU A 171 14.43 -2.33 4.10
N ALA A 172 15.61 -2.33 4.72
CA ALA A 172 16.62 -3.34 4.45
C ALA A 172 16.06 -4.76 4.73
N GLY A 173 16.29 -5.71 3.83
CA GLY A 173 15.70 -7.06 3.83
C GLY A 173 16.17 -8.03 4.93
N LYS A 174 16.61 -7.52 6.09
CA LYS A 174 17.04 -8.34 7.22
C LYS A 174 15.81 -8.87 7.98
N SER A 175 15.88 -10.12 8.43
CA SER A 175 14.86 -10.68 9.32
C SER A 175 14.94 -10.02 10.70
N PRO A 176 13.80 -9.81 11.38
CA PRO A 176 13.82 -9.30 12.75
C PRO A 176 14.43 -10.31 13.71
N LEU A 177 15.18 -9.81 14.69
CA LEU A 177 15.69 -10.62 15.79
C LEU A 177 14.64 -10.78 16.90
N PRO A 178 14.58 -11.94 17.59
CA PRO A 178 13.80 -12.08 18.81
C PRO A 178 14.25 -11.06 19.87
N LEU A 179 13.29 -10.43 20.52
CA LEU A 179 13.53 -9.44 21.58
C LEU A 179 13.02 -9.96 22.92
N GLN A 180 13.52 -9.36 24.00
CA GLN A 180 12.95 -9.62 25.33
C GLN A 180 11.50 -9.10 25.37
N THR A 181 10.56 -9.94 25.74
CA THR A 181 9.15 -9.56 25.92
C THR A 181 8.98 -8.58 27.09
N ALA A 182 7.98 -7.70 27.01
CA ALA A 182 7.73 -6.69 28.07
C ALA A 182 6.67 -7.14 29.09
N THR A 183 5.80 -8.05 28.71
CA THR A 183 4.64 -8.49 29.50
C THR A 183 4.57 -10.01 29.53
N ALA A 184 3.72 -10.54 30.43
CA ALA A 184 3.27 -11.92 30.31
C ALA A 184 2.37 -12.06 29.07
N GLY A 185 2.41 -13.22 28.42
CA GLY A 185 1.64 -13.54 27.23
C GLY A 185 2.33 -14.64 26.43
N PHE A 186 1.79 -14.94 25.25
CA PHE A 186 2.38 -15.92 24.34
C PHE A 186 3.63 -15.36 23.67
N ASP A 187 4.75 -16.09 23.73
CA ASP A 187 6.03 -15.78 23.10
C ASP A 187 6.71 -16.99 22.44
N GLY A 188 5.92 -18.04 22.19
CA GLY A 188 6.39 -19.30 21.60
C GLY A 188 6.43 -19.32 20.07
N SER A 189 6.47 -20.53 19.52
CA SER A 189 6.53 -20.79 18.08
C SER A 189 5.17 -20.66 17.39
N GLN A 190 5.17 -20.59 16.05
CA GLN A 190 3.93 -20.61 15.26
C GLN A 190 3.03 -21.82 15.59
N GLN A 191 3.61 -23.01 15.74
CA GLN A 191 2.84 -24.23 15.97
C GLN A 191 2.10 -24.17 17.31
N GLU A 192 2.78 -23.68 18.35
CA GLU A 192 2.18 -23.51 19.68
C GLU A 192 1.12 -22.41 19.66
N LEU A 193 1.31 -21.34 18.88
CA LEU A 193 0.30 -20.29 18.71
C LEU A 193 -0.96 -20.84 18.04
N GLN A 194 -0.79 -21.61 16.97
CA GLN A 194 -1.94 -22.20 16.27
C GLN A 194 -2.69 -23.17 17.20
N ALA A 195 -1.98 -24.03 17.93
CA ALA A 195 -2.61 -24.95 18.89
C ALA A 195 -3.37 -24.18 19.98
N LEU A 196 -2.80 -23.10 20.52
CA LEU A 196 -3.46 -22.27 21.51
C LEU A 196 -4.71 -21.58 20.96
N LEU A 197 -4.67 -21.11 19.71
CA LEU A 197 -5.83 -20.54 19.02
C LEU A 197 -6.93 -21.59 18.83
N ASP A 198 -6.57 -22.79 18.39
CA ASP A 198 -7.51 -23.89 18.13
C ASP A 198 -8.18 -24.41 19.42
N ASP A 199 -7.44 -24.44 20.54
CA ASP A 199 -7.95 -24.84 21.85
C ASP A 199 -8.78 -23.74 22.53
N THR A 200 -8.71 -22.50 22.04
CA THR A 200 -9.47 -21.37 22.62
C THR A 200 -10.93 -21.42 22.16
N ALA A 201 -11.85 -21.51 23.12
CA ALA A 201 -13.27 -21.50 22.83
C ALA A 201 -13.73 -20.16 22.19
N PRO A 202 -14.77 -20.17 21.32
CA PRO A 202 -15.36 -18.95 20.78
C PRO A 202 -15.72 -17.94 21.88
N GLY A 203 -15.38 -16.67 21.67
CA GLY A 203 -15.47 -15.60 22.68
C GLY A 203 -14.20 -15.45 23.54
N GLY A 204 -13.28 -16.40 23.47
CA GLY A 204 -11.97 -16.35 24.13
C GLY A 204 -10.96 -15.46 23.41
N SER A 205 -9.85 -15.17 24.09
CA SER A 205 -8.75 -14.36 23.57
C SER A 205 -7.41 -15.04 23.80
N VAL A 206 -6.57 -15.05 22.77
CA VAL A 206 -5.15 -15.39 22.84
C VAL A 206 -4.37 -14.08 22.84
N MET A 207 -3.53 -13.89 23.86
CA MET A 207 -2.73 -12.66 24.02
C MET A 207 -1.26 -12.97 23.77
N LEU A 208 -0.67 -12.37 22.74
CA LEU A 208 0.77 -12.31 22.54
C LEU A 208 1.39 -11.46 23.65
N ALA A 209 2.57 -11.85 24.14
CA ALA A 209 3.36 -10.96 24.97
C ALA A 209 3.77 -9.72 24.16
N GLN A 210 3.92 -8.57 24.80
CA GLN A 210 4.45 -7.39 24.13
C GLN A 210 5.85 -7.68 23.59
N ARG A 211 6.08 -7.31 22.32
CA ARG A 211 7.30 -7.60 21.53
C ARG A 211 7.56 -9.07 21.25
N ALA A 212 6.60 -9.96 21.48
CA ALA A 212 6.71 -11.34 21.02
C ALA A 212 6.95 -11.37 19.51
N LEU A 213 7.83 -12.25 19.05
CA LEU A 213 8.11 -12.45 17.63
C LEU A 213 7.70 -13.86 17.23
N VAL A 214 6.67 -13.97 16.38
CA VAL A 214 6.24 -15.25 15.82
C VAL A 214 6.55 -15.25 14.33
N VAL A 215 7.51 -16.09 13.95
CA VAL A 215 7.91 -16.28 12.55
C VAL A 215 6.98 -17.30 11.89
N LEU A 216 6.22 -16.85 10.89
CA LEU A 216 5.24 -17.67 10.18
C LEU A 216 5.89 -18.36 8.96
N THR A 217 5.78 -19.68 8.93
CA THR A 217 6.23 -20.56 7.83
C THR A 217 5.06 -21.17 7.05
N SER A 218 3.83 -21.00 7.55
CA SER A 218 2.56 -21.30 6.91
C SER A 218 1.49 -20.30 7.38
N PRO A 219 0.28 -20.29 6.80
CA PRO A 219 -0.81 -19.44 7.30
C PRO A 219 -1.16 -19.75 8.76
N LEU A 220 -1.39 -18.70 9.55
CA LEU A 220 -2.00 -18.74 10.88
C LEU A 220 -3.51 -18.52 10.73
N THR A 221 -4.34 -19.35 11.33
CA THR A 221 -5.81 -19.19 11.28
C THR A 221 -6.32 -18.82 12.68
N ILE A 222 -7.08 -17.73 12.77
CA ILE A 222 -7.82 -17.36 13.98
C ILE A 222 -9.22 -17.99 13.90
N PRO A 223 -9.57 -18.96 14.76
CA PRO A 223 -10.84 -19.68 14.69
C PRO A 223 -12.06 -18.81 14.97
N ASN A 224 -13.25 -19.35 14.65
CA ASN A 224 -14.49 -18.60 14.70
C ASN A 224 -14.73 -18.03 16.10
N GLY A 225 -15.01 -16.74 16.19
CA GLY A 225 -15.28 -16.05 17.46
C GLY A 225 -14.07 -15.87 18.38
N VAL A 226 -12.87 -16.30 18.00
CA VAL A 226 -11.65 -16.13 18.81
C VAL A 226 -10.99 -14.79 18.50
N THR A 227 -10.40 -14.16 19.51
CA THR A 227 -9.59 -12.95 19.36
C THR A 227 -8.10 -13.26 19.49
N LEU A 228 -7.29 -12.84 18.54
CA LEU A 228 -5.84 -12.72 18.70
C LEU A 228 -5.50 -11.25 18.96
N THR A 229 -4.82 -10.99 20.06
CA THR A 229 -4.37 -9.64 20.46
C THR A 229 -2.98 -9.66 21.08
N THR A 230 -2.41 -8.49 21.37
CA THR A 230 -1.26 -8.33 22.26
C THR A 230 -1.71 -7.96 23.67
N ALA A 231 -0.98 -8.44 24.68
CA ALA A 231 -1.13 -8.02 26.07
C ALA A 231 -1.14 -6.50 26.21
N ASP A 232 -2.05 -6.00 27.04
CA ASP A 232 -2.38 -4.57 27.25
C ASP A 232 -2.95 -3.82 26.03
N ASN A 233 -3.15 -4.50 24.89
CA ASN A 233 -3.75 -3.97 23.66
C ASN A 233 -3.13 -2.64 23.18
N PRO A 234 -1.81 -2.59 22.93
CA PRO A 234 -1.16 -1.41 22.36
C PRO A 234 -1.81 -1.03 21.03
N ASP A 235 -2.13 0.25 20.85
CA ASP A 235 -2.61 0.79 19.58
C ASP A 235 -1.45 1.00 18.58
N PRO A 236 -1.72 1.35 17.30
CA PRO A 236 -0.67 1.56 16.32
C PRO A 236 0.37 2.62 16.71
N GLU A 237 0.02 3.63 17.51
CA GLU A 237 0.99 4.61 18.02
C GLU A 237 2.04 3.93 18.92
N HIS A 238 1.62 2.84 19.59
CA HIS A 238 2.43 1.96 20.42
C HIS A 238 2.92 0.69 19.70
N TYR A 239 3.00 0.66 18.36
CA TYR A 239 3.30 -0.59 17.62
C TYR A 239 4.61 -1.28 18.04
N ALA A 240 5.60 -0.55 18.56
CA ALA A 240 6.86 -1.13 19.04
C ALA A 240 6.69 -1.98 20.31
N GLN A 241 5.49 -2.02 20.88
CA GLN A 241 5.08 -2.93 21.96
C GLN A 241 4.19 -4.07 21.47
N MET A 242 3.65 -4.03 20.23
CA MET A 242 2.83 -5.11 19.70
C MET A 242 3.59 -6.44 19.62
N GLY A 243 2.88 -7.55 19.79
CA GLY A 243 3.31 -8.85 19.30
C GLY A 243 3.37 -8.81 17.77
N ARG A 244 4.46 -9.32 17.21
CA ARG A 244 4.76 -9.27 15.78
C ARG A 244 4.66 -10.64 15.14
N LEU A 245 3.83 -10.74 14.11
CA LEU A 245 3.77 -11.86 13.19
C LEU A 245 4.58 -11.49 11.95
N VAL A 246 5.64 -12.24 11.63
CA VAL A 246 6.49 -11.95 10.45
C VAL A 246 6.51 -13.13 9.48
N ARG A 247 6.44 -12.86 8.19
CA ARG A 247 6.58 -13.91 7.17
C ARG A 247 8.04 -14.42 7.14
N GLY A 248 8.25 -15.68 7.50
CA GLY A 248 9.54 -16.37 7.39
C GLY A 248 9.60 -17.46 6.33
N GLY A 249 8.46 -17.94 5.83
CA GLY A 249 8.37 -19.00 4.82
C GLY A 249 8.06 -18.53 3.39
N SER A 250 8.32 -19.39 2.41
CA SER A 250 8.03 -19.15 0.98
C SER A 250 6.59 -19.49 0.57
N PHE A 251 5.68 -19.69 1.52
CA PHE A 251 4.30 -20.09 1.24
C PHE A 251 3.55 -19.01 0.46
N ASP A 252 2.79 -19.43 -0.55
CA ASP A 252 2.01 -18.54 -1.42
C ASP A 252 0.54 -18.48 -0.98
N GLN A 253 0.32 -18.01 0.24
CA GLN A 253 -0.99 -17.88 0.90
C GLN A 253 -0.96 -16.66 1.85
N PRO A 254 -2.12 -16.21 2.38
CA PRO A 254 -2.15 -15.17 3.40
C PRO A 254 -1.35 -15.55 4.65
N MET A 255 -0.78 -14.56 5.35
CA MET A 255 -0.13 -14.85 6.63
C MET A 255 -1.13 -15.18 7.72
N VAL A 256 -2.23 -14.41 7.79
CA VAL A 256 -3.27 -14.57 8.80
C VAL A 256 -4.64 -14.70 8.14
N ASP A 257 -5.34 -15.78 8.41
CA ASP A 257 -6.76 -15.96 8.09
C ASP A 257 -7.61 -15.62 9.32
N VAL A 258 -8.52 -14.66 9.17
CA VAL A 258 -9.48 -14.23 10.21
C VAL A 258 -10.86 -14.78 9.85
N THR A 259 -11.32 -15.78 10.60
CA THR A 259 -12.57 -16.51 10.29
C THR A 259 -13.82 -15.82 10.87
N ASN A 260 -14.99 -16.45 10.74
CA ASN A 260 -16.28 -15.85 11.08
C ASN A 260 -16.37 -15.40 12.55
N GLY A 261 -16.60 -14.11 12.80
CA GLY A 261 -16.68 -13.53 14.14
C GLY A 261 -15.35 -13.44 14.88
N ALA A 262 -14.26 -13.88 14.25
CA ALA A 262 -12.93 -13.78 14.80
C ALA A 262 -12.41 -12.33 14.77
N LYS A 263 -11.41 -12.04 15.59
CA LYS A 263 -10.82 -10.71 15.69
C LYS A 263 -9.30 -10.78 15.67
N LEU A 264 -8.69 -9.98 14.82
CA LEU A 264 -7.28 -9.61 14.91
C LEU A 264 -7.24 -8.16 15.41
N THR A 265 -6.52 -7.91 16.50
CA THR A 265 -6.40 -6.54 17.01
C THR A 265 -5.12 -6.29 17.77
N SER A 266 -4.55 -5.09 17.68
CA SER A 266 -3.34 -4.72 18.42
C SER A 266 -2.15 -5.63 18.10
N VAL A 267 -2.05 -6.11 16.87
CA VAL A 267 -0.98 -7.00 16.39
C VAL A 267 -0.21 -6.31 15.26
N TRP A 268 1.10 -6.52 15.23
CA TRP A 268 1.93 -6.10 14.11
C TRP A 268 2.11 -7.25 13.12
N VAL A 269 1.52 -7.16 11.93
CA VAL A 269 1.70 -8.13 10.85
C VAL A 269 2.68 -7.60 9.81
N ASP A 270 3.78 -8.32 9.57
CA ASP A 270 4.84 -7.93 8.63
C ASP A 270 5.01 -8.95 7.50
N GLY A 271 4.65 -8.53 6.28
CA GLY A 271 4.75 -9.32 5.06
C GLY A 271 6.17 -9.63 4.60
N ALA A 272 7.17 -8.92 5.12
CA ALA A 272 8.59 -9.07 4.78
C ALA A 272 8.90 -8.95 3.27
N ARG A 273 8.15 -8.14 2.50
CA ARG A 273 8.36 -7.93 1.05
C ARG A 273 9.79 -7.49 0.71
N ASN A 274 10.44 -6.81 1.63
CA ASN A 274 11.84 -6.38 1.53
C ASN A 274 12.85 -7.53 1.40
N SER A 275 12.46 -8.77 1.69
CA SER A 275 13.30 -9.94 1.39
C SER A 275 13.33 -10.23 -0.13
N PRO A 276 14.51 -10.45 -0.73
CA PRO A 276 14.63 -10.74 -2.16
C PRO A 276 13.71 -11.88 -2.62
N GLY A 277 12.96 -11.66 -3.70
CA GLY A 277 12.03 -12.65 -4.25
C GLY A 277 10.77 -12.90 -3.41
N ASN A 278 10.55 -12.18 -2.30
CA ASN A 278 9.38 -12.34 -1.45
C ASN A 278 8.15 -11.54 -1.95
N PHE A 279 7.84 -11.68 -3.24
CA PHE A 279 6.62 -11.15 -3.84
C PHE A 279 5.84 -12.25 -4.53
N SER A 280 4.54 -12.34 -4.24
CA SER A 280 3.60 -13.18 -5.01
C SER A 280 2.16 -12.72 -4.80
N PRO A 281 1.29 -12.69 -5.84
CA PRO A 281 -0.07 -12.14 -5.73
C PRO A 281 -0.92 -12.67 -4.59
N ASN A 282 -0.75 -13.94 -4.19
CA ASN A 282 -1.56 -14.58 -3.14
C ASN A 282 -1.00 -14.40 -1.72
N ARG A 283 0.14 -13.72 -1.55
CA ARG A 283 0.79 -13.47 -0.24
C ARG A 283 0.22 -12.25 0.48
N TYR A 284 -1.09 -12.22 0.67
CA TYR A 284 -1.73 -11.22 1.52
C TYR A 284 -1.15 -11.26 2.94
N ASP A 285 -1.16 -10.15 3.66
CA ASP A 285 -0.76 -10.18 5.06
C ASP A 285 -1.93 -10.70 5.89
N VAL A 286 -3.10 -10.08 5.75
CA VAL A 286 -4.33 -10.49 6.43
C VAL A 286 -5.41 -10.80 5.42
N ARG A 287 -6.07 -11.95 5.56
CA ARG A 287 -7.28 -12.31 4.83
C ARG A 287 -8.44 -12.53 5.79
N VAL A 288 -9.50 -11.76 5.60
CA VAL A 288 -10.75 -11.86 6.36
C VAL A 288 -11.73 -12.72 5.56
N LEU A 289 -12.16 -13.84 6.12
CA LEU A 289 -13.04 -14.80 5.48
C LEU A 289 -14.52 -14.44 5.71
N GLY A 290 -14.88 -13.18 5.43
CA GLY A 290 -16.20 -12.62 5.67
C GLY A 290 -16.67 -12.84 7.11
N GLY A 291 -17.95 -13.16 7.29
CA GLY A 291 -18.59 -13.52 8.54
C GLY A 291 -19.54 -12.45 9.08
N HIS A 292 -19.90 -12.61 10.35
CA HIS A 292 -20.66 -11.66 11.16
C HIS A 292 -19.75 -11.09 12.25
N GLN A 293 -19.59 -9.76 12.28
CA GLN A 293 -18.75 -9.06 13.28
C GLN A 293 -17.26 -9.46 13.29
N THR A 294 -16.77 -10.05 12.21
CA THR A 294 -15.34 -10.31 12.01
C THR A 294 -14.59 -8.98 11.94
N THR A 295 -13.47 -8.86 12.67
CA THR A 295 -12.79 -7.57 12.87
C THR A 295 -11.28 -7.67 12.64
N VAL A 296 -10.71 -6.67 11.96
CA VAL A 296 -9.27 -6.38 11.90
C VAL A 296 -9.09 -4.92 12.32
N SER A 297 -8.45 -4.66 13.46
CA SER A 297 -8.43 -3.30 14.01
C SER A 297 -7.30 -2.97 14.95
N ASN A 298 -6.87 -1.71 14.94
CA ASN A 298 -5.75 -1.23 15.76
C ASN A 298 -4.45 -2.01 15.48
N ASP A 299 -4.29 -2.54 14.27
CA ASP A 299 -3.12 -3.32 13.86
C ASP A 299 -2.13 -2.43 13.11
N LYS A 300 -0.84 -2.77 13.21
CA LYS A 300 0.17 -2.32 12.24
C LYS A 300 0.36 -3.39 11.19
N ILE A 301 0.23 -3.02 9.91
CA ILE A 301 0.45 -3.93 8.80
C ILE A 301 1.54 -3.34 7.92
N SER A 302 2.63 -4.07 7.68
CA SER A 302 3.80 -3.53 6.99
C SER A 302 4.40 -4.48 5.97
N ASN A 303 5.02 -3.91 4.93
CA ASN A 303 5.82 -4.63 3.94
C ASN A 303 5.07 -5.81 3.29
N THR A 304 3.85 -5.56 2.82
CA THR A 304 3.00 -6.58 2.22
C THR A 304 3.65 -7.30 1.05
N ALA A 305 3.71 -8.63 1.13
CA ALA A 305 4.35 -9.47 0.11
C ALA A 305 3.44 -9.80 -1.10
N GLY A 306 2.15 -9.48 -1.03
CA GLY A 306 1.18 -9.84 -2.05
C GLY A 306 0.44 -8.68 -2.67
N SER A 307 -0.72 -8.98 -3.27
CA SER A 307 -1.50 -7.99 -4.01
C SER A 307 -2.35 -7.07 -3.13
N ALA A 308 -2.54 -7.37 -1.84
CA ALA A 308 -3.17 -6.46 -0.88
C ALA A 308 -2.67 -6.71 0.56
N SER A 309 -2.63 -5.67 1.40
CA SER A 309 -2.28 -5.82 2.83
C SER A 309 -3.41 -6.52 3.58
N ILE A 310 -4.65 -6.05 3.39
CA ILE A 310 -5.86 -6.70 3.90
C ILE A 310 -6.75 -7.09 2.72
N GLN A 311 -7.07 -8.38 2.60
CA GLN A 311 -8.11 -8.88 1.73
C GLN A 311 -9.36 -9.24 2.54
N VAL A 312 -10.52 -8.68 2.20
CA VAL A 312 -11.80 -9.05 2.79
C VAL A 312 -12.64 -9.80 1.77
N LEU A 313 -12.86 -11.08 2.01
CA LEU A 313 -13.77 -11.90 1.21
C LEU A 313 -15.21 -11.76 1.73
N GLY A 314 -16.19 -11.98 0.86
CA GLY A 314 -17.61 -12.06 1.23
C GLY A 314 -18.37 -13.08 0.40
N GLN A 315 -19.61 -12.76 0.04
CA GLN A 315 -20.50 -13.70 -0.66
C GLN A 315 -19.90 -14.17 -1.98
N GLY A 316 -19.21 -13.29 -2.71
CA GLY A 316 -18.44 -13.67 -3.89
C GLY A 316 -17.35 -14.71 -3.62
N GLY A 317 -16.75 -14.72 -2.43
CA GLY A 317 -15.78 -15.72 -1.99
C GLY A 317 -16.40 -17.00 -1.40
N GLY A 318 -17.73 -17.09 -1.29
CA GLY A 318 -18.42 -18.19 -0.61
C GLY A 318 -18.58 -18.00 0.90
N TYR A 319 -18.34 -16.78 1.41
CA TYR A 319 -18.44 -16.45 2.83
C TYR A 319 -19.67 -15.58 3.10
N ALA A 320 -20.30 -15.74 4.26
CA ALA A 320 -21.27 -14.75 4.73
C ALA A 320 -20.59 -13.37 4.82
N CYS A 321 -21.35 -12.28 4.74
CA CYS A 321 -20.80 -10.95 4.98
C CYS A 321 -21.88 -10.07 5.61
N SER A 322 -21.68 -9.77 6.88
CA SER A 322 -22.51 -8.85 7.65
C SER A 322 -21.67 -8.19 8.73
N GLU A 323 -21.70 -6.86 8.82
CA GLU A 323 -20.99 -6.12 9.88
C GLU A 323 -19.49 -6.43 10.02
N VAL A 324 -18.77 -6.69 8.92
CA VAL A 324 -17.31 -6.86 8.97
C VAL A 324 -16.66 -5.49 9.22
N ARG A 325 -15.61 -5.43 10.04
CA ARG A 325 -14.93 -4.17 10.40
C ARG A 325 -13.44 -4.24 10.09
N VAL A 326 -12.95 -3.25 9.37
CA VAL A 326 -11.52 -2.99 9.15
C VAL A 326 -11.24 -1.56 9.56
N SER A 327 -10.67 -1.36 10.76
CA SER A 327 -10.61 0.00 11.32
C SER A 327 -9.38 0.34 12.13
N LYS A 328 -8.94 1.60 12.08
CA LYS A 328 -7.85 2.11 12.91
C LYS A 328 -6.52 1.37 12.71
N ASN A 329 -6.32 0.80 11.52
CA ASN A 329 -5.06 0.14 11.19
C ASN A 329 -4.09 1.14 10.57
N VAL A 330 -2.80 0.91 10.76
CA VAL A 330 -1.73 1.65 10.08
C VAL A 330 -1.05 0.71 9.10
N ILE A 331 -1.22 0.99 7.82
CA ILE A 331 -0.73 0.16 6.70
C ILE A 331 0.43 0.89 6.02
N THR A 332 1.60 0.29 6.06
CA THR A 332 2.83 0.83 5.45
C THR A 332 3.35 -0.09 4.36
N ALA A 333 3.44 0.42 3.14
CA ALA A 333 3.82 -0.36 1.98
C ALA A 333 5.07 0.20 1.26
N TYR A 334 5.99 0.79 2.03
CA TYR A 334 7.20 1.45 1.50
C TYR A 334 8.05 0.59 0.54
N SER A 335 7.98 -0.75 0.65
CA SER A 335 8.72 -1.69 -0.20
C SER A 335 8.02 -2.01 -1.54
N ASN A 336 6.87 -1.39 -1.82
CA ASN A 336 6.10 -1.59 -3.05
C ASN A 336 6.62 -0.75 -4.20
N ASP A 337 6.11 -1.04 -5.39
CA ASP A 337 6.43 -0.33 -6.62
C ASP A 337 5.16 -0.02 -7.41
N HIS A 338 5.12 1.11 -8.09
CA HIS A 338 4.01 1.54 -8.95
C HIS A 338 4.16 1.05 -10.40
N TYR A 339 5.40 1.00 -10.89
CA TYR A 339 5.78 0.82 -12.30
C TYR A 339 6.28 -0.58 -12.63
N LEU A 340 6.92 -1.25 -11.69
CA LEU A 340 7.60 -2.50 -11.98
C LEU A 340 6.60 -3.65 -12.11
N THR A 341 6.54 -4.24 -13.30
CA THR A 341 6.03 -5.60 -13.48
C THR A 341 7.17 -6.58 -13.26
N ARG A 342 6.98 -7.57 -12.38
CA ARG A 342 7.92 -8.68 -12.19
C ARG A 342 7.46 -9.87 -13.01
N GLN A 343 8.40 -10.49 -13.74
CA GLN A 343 8.18 -11.80 -14.30
C GLN A 343 8.16 -12.83 -13.16
N LEU A 344 7.07 -13.60 -13.07
CA LEU A 344 6.88 -14.66 -12.11
C LEU A 344 7.52 -15.96 -12.60
N SER A 345 7.73 -16.91 -11.69
CA SER A 345 8.37 -18.21 -11.97
C SER A 345 7.55 -19.10 -12.92
N ASP A 346 6.24 -18.87 -13.02
CA ASP A 346 5.34 -19.54 -13.96
C ASP A 346 5.35 -18.92 -15.37
N GLY A 347 6.21 -17.91 -15.60
CA GLY A 347 6.34 -17.20 -16.86
C GLY A 347 5.33 -16.06 -17.06
N THR A 348 4.42 -15.83 -16.12
CA THR A 348 3.50 -14.68 -16.16
C THR A 348 4.20 -13.41 -15.67
N THR A 349 3.55 -12.25 -15.79
CA THR A 349 4.01 -10.99 -15.20
C THR A 349 2.97 -10.49 -14.22
N ALA A 350 3.42 -9.99 -13.07
CA ALA A 350 2.56 -9.36 -12.08
C ALA A 350 3.15 -8.02 -11.66
N GLY A 351 2.28 -7.03 -11.50
CA GLY A 351 2.69 -5.74 -10.97
C GLY A 351 3.22 -5.89 -9.55
N ALA A 352 4.37 -5.29 -9.25
CA ALA A 352 4.98 -5.27 -7.94
C ALA A 352 4.37 -4.16 -7.05
N TRP A 353 3.07 -3.91 -7.21
CA TRP A 353 2.26 -3.08 -6.33
C TRP A 353 1.50 -3.96 -5.31
N SER A 354 0.85 -3.32 -4.34
CA SER A 354 -0.23 -3.90 -3.54
C SER A 354 -1.34 -2.88 -3.39
N ASP A 355 -2.54 -3.35 -3.08
CA ASP A 355 -3.56 -2.52 -2.50
C ASP A 355 -3.37 -2.43 -0.98
N GLY A 356 -3.86 -1.37 -0.34
CA GLY A 356 -3.92 -1.32 1.12
C GLY A 356 -5.00 -2.28 1.62
N ILE A 357 -6.25 -1.99 1.26
CA ILE A 357 -7.41 -2.80 1.64
C ILE A 357 -8.20 -3.14 0.38
N ALA A 358 -8.41 -4.43 0.11
CA ALA A 358 -9.27 -4.91 -0.97
C ALA A 358 -10.45 -5.69 -0.39
N SER A 359 -11.68 -5.17 -0.54
CA SER A 359 -12.89 -5.80 0.01
C SER A 359 -13.87 -6.20 -1.09
N GLY A 360 -14.24 -7.48 -1.13
CA GLY A 360 -15.39 -8.01 -1.88
C GLY A 360 -16.55 -8.43 -0.99
N CYS A 361 -16.53 -7.98 0.26
CA CYS A 361 -17.57 -8.24 1.24
C CYS A 361 -18.66 -7.17 1.10
N ALA A 362 -19.92 -7.59 0.96
CA ALA A 362 -21.04 -6.69 0.70
C ALA A 362 -21.38 -5.73 1.86
N ASP A 363 -20.82 -5.93 3.05
CA ASP A 363 -21.19 -5.23 4.28
C ASP A 363 -19.96 -5.07 5.19
N THR A 364 -19.06 -4.19 4.79
CA THR A 364 -17.83 -3.87 5.53
C THR A 364 -17.77 -2.39 5.90
N ALA A 365 -17.46 -2.09 7.15
CA ALA A 365 -17.03 -0.76 7.57
C ALA A 365 -15.50 -0.68 7.50
N ILE A 366 -14.98 0.11 6.56
CA ILE A 366 -13.55 0.40 6.38
C ILE A 366 -13.31 1.81 6.88
N THR A 367 -12.87 1.95 8.13
CA THR A 367 -12.91 3.24 8.84
C THR A 367 -11.63 3.63 9.55
N ASP A 368 -11.28 4.91 9.50
CA ASP A 368 -10.16 5.47 10.28
C ASP A 368 -8.82 4.76 10.07
N ASN A 369 -8.60 4.12 8.92
CA ASN A 369 -7.32 3.51 8.59
C ASN A 369 -6.36 4.57 8.03
N GLN A 370 -5.07 4.38 8.29
CA GLN A 370 -4.00 5.20 7.77
C GLN A 370 -3.15 4.36 6.83
N ILE A 371 -3.03 4.76 5.56
CA ILE A 371 -2.48 3.93 4.48
C ILE A 371 -1.44 4.74 3.72
N VAL A 372 -0.25 4.17 3.51
CA VAL A 372 0.82 4.85 2.77
C VAL A 372 1.57 3.93 1.80
N ASP A 373 1.84 4.48 0.61
CA ASP A 373 2.76 3.94 -0.39
C ASP A 373 2.40 2.54 -0.94
N THR A 374 1.12 2.26 -1.16
CA THR A 374 0.71 0.91 -1.61
C THR A 374 1.14 0.61 -3.05
N GLY A 375 1.34 1.61 -3.91
CA GLY A 375 1.68 1.41 -5.33
C GLY A 375 0.47 1.06 -6.20
N GLY A 376 -0.47 0.31 -5.63
CA GLY A 376 -1.75 -0.09 -6.22
C GLY A 376 -2.83 0.94 -5.90
N VAL A 377 -3.86 0.49 -5.20
CA VAL A 377 -4.93 1.33 -4.68
C VAL A 377 -4.81 1.45 -3.15
N GLY A 378 -5.19 2.57 -2.56
CA GLY A 378 -5.30 2.66 -1.10
C GLY A 378 -6.40 1.72 -0.58
N ILE A 379 -7.62 1.90 -1.07
CA ILE A 379 -8.78 1.06 -0.76
C ILE A 379 -9.55 0.68 -2.04
N SER A 380 -9.74 -0.61 -2.29
CA SER A 380 -10.55 -1.16 -3.37
C SER A 380 -11.81 -1.83 -2.80
N LEU A 381 -12.97 -1.31 -3.20
CA LEU A 381 -14.28 -1.88 -2.90
C LEU A 381 -14.84 -2.58 -4.13
N THR A 382 -14.82 -3.90 -4.11
CA THR A 382 -15.33 -4.72 -5.22
C THR A 382 -16.78 -5.15 -5.01
N ARG A 383 -17.42 -5.65 -6.07
CA ARG A 383 -18.76 -6.25 -6.03
C ARG A 383 -18.90 -7.30 -4.91
N GLY A 384 -20.05 -7.31 -4.22
CA GLY A 384 -20.32 -8.24 -3.11
C GLY A 384 -20.58 -9.70 -3.52
N SER A 385 -20.93 -9.95 -4.80
CA SER A 385 -21.25 -11.28 -5.35
C SER A 385 -20.45 -11.55 -6.61
N ARG A 386 -20.12 -12.83 -6.88
CA ARG A 386 -19.56 -13.25 -8.18
C ARG A 386 -20.62 -13.36 -9.27
N LEU A 387 -21.87 -13.60 -8.90
CA LEU A 387 -22.99 -13.78 -9.81
C LEU A 387 -23.82 -12.49 -9.88
N PRO A 388 -24.16 -11.99 -11.09
CA PRO A 388 -24.94 -10.76 -11.30
C PRO A 388 -26.33 -10.77 -10.65
N ASP A 389 -27.00 -11.93 -10.65
CA ASP A 389 -28.45 -12.01 -10.42
C ASP A 389 -28.84 -12.41 -8.99
N VAL A 390 -27.91 -12.38 -8.03
CA VAL A 390 -28.18 -12.82 -6.64
C VAL A 390 -28.68 -11.68 -5.73
N GLY A 391 -28.93 -10.49 -6.27
CA GLY A 391 -29.52 -9.36 -5.53
C GLY A 391 -28.69 -8.88 -4.33
N VAL A 392 -27.38 -9.17 -4.29
CA VAL A 392 -26.51 -8.75 -3.21
C VAL A 392 -26.11 -7.29 -3.44
N VAL A 393 -26.66 -6.40 -2.62
CA VAL A 393 -26.29 -4.99 -2.59
C VAL A 393 -24.96 -4.83 -1.86
N GLN A 394 -23.97 -4.25 -2.53
CA GLN A 394 -22.76 -3.76 -1.89
C GLN A 394 -23.12 -2.51 -1.07
N LYS A 395 -23.07 -2.63 0.26
CA LYS A 395 -23.45 -1.60 1.25
C LYS A 395 -22.30 -1.21 2.19
N SER A 396 -21.06 -1.58 1.84
CA SER A 396 -19.88 -1.17 2.59
C SER A 396 -19.71 0.35 2.64
N VAL A 397 -19.14 0.81 3.75
CA VAL A 397 -18.81 2.22 4.00
C VAL A 397 -17.30 2.36 4.12
N VAL A 398 -16.72 3.24 3.31
CA VAL A 398 -15.32 3.66 3.37
C VAL A 398 -15.28 5.08 3.89
N SER A 399 -14.87 5.28 5.14
CA SER A 399 -14.90 6.62 5.75
C SER A 399 -13.82 6.95 6.75
N GLY A 400 -13.42 8.23 6.83
CA GLY A 400 -12.43 8.70 7.80
C GLY A 400 -11.01 8.19 7.56
N ASN A 401 -10.74 7.53 6.42
CA ASN A 401 -9.42 6.99 6.15
C ASN A 401 -8.47 8.10 5.67
N SER A 402 -7.19 7.97 6.02
CA SER A 402 -6.10 8.83 5.54
C SER A 402 -5.20 8.04 4.59
N ILE A 403 -5.06 8.49 3.35
CA ILE A 403 -4.31 7.80 2.30
C ILE A 403 -3.25 8.73 1.74
N LEU A 404 -1.99 8.29 1.82
CA LEU A 404 -0.83 9.08 1.43
C LEU A 404 0.01 8.36 0.39
N SER A 405 0.29 9.02 -0.73
CA SER A 405 1.40 8.66 -1.61
C SER A 405 2.62 9.54 -1.29
N ALA A 406 3.58 9.03 -0.52
CA ALA A 406 4.73 9.77 -0.03
C ALA A 406 6.04 9.44 -0.78
N GLY A 407 6.29 8.16 -1.05
CA GLY A 407 7.47 7.69 -1.78
C GLY A 407 7.14 6.79 -2.95
N VAL A 408 5.92 6.24 -2.99
CA VAL A 408 5.46 5.35 -4.05
C VAL A 408 4.17 5.93 -4.60
N SER A 409 4.19 6.32 -5.88
CA SER A 409 2.97 6.74 -6.59
C SER A 409 1.92 5.62 -6.60
N MET A 410 0.65 5.98 -6.70
CA MET A 410 -0.46 5.02 -6.60
C MET A 410 -1.32 5.06 -7.86
N TYR A 411 -1.90 3.94 -8.26
CA TYR A 411 -2.92 3.97 -9.32
C TYR A 411 -4.15 4.75 -8.86
N ALA A 412 -4.61 4.51 -7.63
CA ALA A 412 -5.65 5.34 -7.06
C ALA A 412 -5.67 5.41 -5.53
N GLY A 413 -6.33 6.43 -4.99
CA GLY A 413 -6.60 6.51 -3.55
C GLY A 413 -7.67 5.50 -3.15
N ILE A 414 -8.88 5.65 -3.72
CA ILE A 414 -10.03 4.78 -3.45
C ILE A 414 -10.71 4.39 -4.77
N VAL A 415 -11.11 3.13 -4.91
CA VAL A 415 -11.84 2.64 -6.09
C VAL A 415 -13.07 1.83 -5.66
N ALA A 416 -14.23 2.12 -6.25
CA ALA A 416 -15.35 1.19 -6.32
C ALA A 416 -15.29 0.42 -7.64
N ASP A 417 -14.99 -0.87 -7.58
CA ASP A 417 -14.72 -1.72 -8.74
C ASP A 417 -15.84 -2.76 -8.93
N PRO A 418 -16.71 -2.64 -9.97
CA PRO A 418 -17.65 -3.71 -10.33
C PRO A 418 -16.95 -5.01 -10.81
N LEU A 419 -15.61 -5.02 -10.83
CA LEU A 419 -14.68 -6.07 -11.20
C LEU A 419 -14.74 -6.44 -12.68
N PHE A 420 -13.56 -6.73 -13.22
CA PHE A 420 -13.30 -7.16 -14.58
C PHE A 420 -14.10 -8.41 -15.05
N TYR A 421 -14.27 -8.52 -16.38
CA TYR A 421 -14.81 -9.66 -17.13
C TYR A 421 -13.76 -10.29 -18.05
N VAL A 422 -13.52 -11.61 -17.95
CA VAL A 422 -12.68 -12.35 -18.92
C VAL A 422 -13.48 -12.66 -20.20
N PRO A 423 -13.02 -12.23 -21.39
CA PRO A 423 -13.66 -12.55 -22.66
C PRO A 423 -14.00 -14.04 -22.84
N GLY A 424 -15.26 -14.34 -23.16
CA GLY A 424 -15.72 -15.71 -23.52
C GLY A 424 -16.47 -16.48 -22.43
N THR A 425 -16.80 -15.85 -21.29
CA THR A 425 -17.40 -16.53 -20.11
C THR A 425 -18.86 -16.18 -19.78
N GLY A 426 -19.55 -15.35 -20.56
CA GLY A 426 -20.97 -15.03 -20.33
C GLY A 426 -21.33 -13.54 -20.42
N SER A 427 -22.58 -13.20 -20.12
CA SER A 427 -23.24 -11.90 -20.33
C SER A 427 -22.73 -10.75 -19.46
N GLN A 428 -22.91 -9.52 -19.95
CA GLN A 428 -22.73 -8.28 -19.20
C GLN A 428 -23.48 -8.36 -17.86
N SER A 429 -22.80 -8.02 -16.76
CA SER A 429 -23.35 -8.07 -15.41
C SER A 429 -23.46 -6.67 -14.83
N ARG A 430 -24.59 -6.35 -14.20
CA ARG A 430 -24.77 -5.08 -13.48
C ARG A 430 -24.81 -5.38 -11.98
N TYR A 431 -23.84 -4.87 -11.24
CA TYR A 431 -23.73 -5.07 -9.80
C TYR A 431 -24.30 -3.88 -9.04
N ASP A 432 -24.98 -4.16 -7.93
CA ASP A 432 -25.64 -3.13 -7.12
C ASP A 432 -24.70 -2.60 -6.04
N PHE A 433 -24.41 -1.31 -6.10
CA PHE A 433 -23.60 -0.52 -5.16
C PHE A 433 -24.45 0.60 -4.53
N SER A 434 -25.78 0.55 -4.62
CA SER A 434 -26.69 1.58 -4.12
C SER A 434 -26.62 1.80 -2.60
N GLY A 435 -26.12 0.82 -1.85
CA GLY A 435 -25.83 0.95 -0.42
C GLY A 435 -24.42 1.45 -0.11
N ALA A 436 -23.50 1.44 -1.09
CA ALA A 436 -22.08 1.72 -0.86
C ALA A 436 -21.80 3.21 -0.73
N ARG A 437 -20.84 3.55 0.13
CA ARG A 437 -20.51 4.95 0.44
C ARG A 437 -19.00 5.13 0.56
N ILE A 438 -18.46 6.14 -0.10
CA ILE A 438 -17.08 6.64 0.05
C ILE A 438 -17.18 8.07 0.57
N VAL A 439 -16.96 8.24 1.87
CA VAL A 439 -17.25 9.51 2.54
C VAL A 439 -16.16 9.97 3.50
N ASP A 440 -15.90 11.28 3.54
CA ASP A 440 -15.04 11.90 4.57
C ASP A 440 -13.63 11.28 4.66
N ASN A 441 -13.06 10.83 3.54
CA ASN A 441 -11.68 10.36 3.48
C ASN A 441 -10.72 11.51 3.13
N THR A 442 -9.48 11.44 3.62
CA THR A 442 -8.41 12.38 3.28
C THR A 442 -7.39 11.68 2.39
N VAL A 443 -7.15 12.21 1.18
CA VAL A 443 -6.18 11.66 0.22
C VAL A 443 -5.19 12.74 -0.18
N TRP A 444 -3.88 12.52 -0.04
CA TRP A 444 -2.87 13.50 -0.45
C TRP A 444 -1.59 12.83 -0.96
N SER A 445 -0.71 13.63 -1.56
CA SER A 445 0.57 13.13 -2.06
C SER A 445 1.71 14.11 -1.77
N GLY A 446 2.94 13.60 -1.84
CA GLY A 446 4.12 14.46 -1.87
C GLY A 446 4.32 15.15 -3.22
N PRO A 447 5.16 16.20 -3.28
CA PRO A 447 5.47 16.94 -4.50
C PRO A 447 6.24 16.14 -5.56
N SER A 448 6.76 14.95 -5.21
CA SER A 448 7.48 14.06 -6.15
C SER A 448 6.72 12.78 -6.48
N THR A 449 5.58 12.56 -5.85
CA THR A 449 4.70 11.39 -6.08
C THR A 449 3.32 11.87 -6.57
N HIS A 450 2.45 10.92 -6.89
CA HIS A 450 1.11 11.19 -7.39
C HIS A 450 0.17 10.00 -7.16
N LEU A 451 -1.11 10.24 -7.33
CA LEU A 451 -2.08 9.19 -7.66
C LEU A 451 -2.50 9.40 -9.11
N VAL A 452 -2.72 8.35 -9.92
CA VAL A 452 -3.28 8.59 -11.26
C VAL A 452 -4.71 9.12 -11.13
N ILE A 453 -5.51 8.47 -10.28
CA ILE A 453 -6.87 8.90 -9.93
C ILE A 453 -7.00 9.07 -8.40
N GLY A 454 -7.57 10.16 -7.92
CA GLY A 454 -7.85 10.32 -6.49
C GLY A 454 -8.89 9.30 -6.00
N ILE A 455 -10.10 9.38 -6.54
CA ILE A 455 -11.23 8.49 -6.25
C ILE A 455 -11.86 8.01 -7.56
N SER A 456 -12.12 6.71 -7.70
CA SER A 456 -12.76 6.14 -8.89
C SER A 456 -14.09 5.46 -8.54
N ALA A 457 -15.15 5.85 -9.23
CA ALA A 457 -16.42 5.15 -9.31
C ALA A 457 -16.45 4.33 -10.61
N GLY A 458 -16.03 3.07 -10.51
CA GLY A 458 -15.84 2.16 -11.63
C GLY A 458 -14.38 1.99 -12.00
N SER A 459 -14.11 1.01 -12.88
CA SER A 459 -12.75 0.55 -13.21
C SER A 459 -12.44 0.57 -14.70
N ARG A 460 -13.26 1.26 -15.52
CA ARG A 460 -13.04 1.34 -16.97
C ARG A 460 -11.71 2.00 -17.35
N ALA A 461 -11.24 2.93 -16.52
CA ALA A 461 -9.93 3.55 -16.67
C ALA A 461 -8.80 2.50 -16.71
N TRP A 462 -8.90 1.39 -15.96
CA TRP A 462 -7.94 0.28 -15.97
C TRP A 462 -8.10 -0.65 -17.16
N TYR A 463 -9.34 -1.00 -17.51
CA TYR A 463 -9.59 -2.23 -18.27
C TYR A 463 -10.14 -2.03 -19.68
N ALA A 464 -10.55 -0.82 -20.07
CA ALA A 464 -11.18 -0.62 -21.37
C ALA A 464 -10.17 -0.21 -22.48
N GLY A 465 -9.76 -1.12 -23.39
CA GLY A 465 -8.99 -0.70 -24.58
C GLY A 465 -7.97 -1.69 -25.14
N THR A 466 -7.56 -2.70 -24.39
CA THR A 466 -6.64 -3.75 -24.88
C THR A 466 -7.10 -5.11 -24.37
N ALA A 467 -7.65 -5.94 -25.26
CA ALA A 467 -8.06 -7.34 -25.00
C ALA A 467 -9.11 -7.61 -23.88
N MET A 468 -9.56 -6.59 -23.14
CA MET A 468 -10.34 -6.71 -21.90
C MET A 468 -11.79 -6.19 -22.06
N ILE A 469 -12.43 -6.51 -23.18
CA ILE A 469 -13.80 -6.06 -23.50
C ILE A 469 -14.84 -6.94 -22.81
N GLY A 470 -15.50 -6.42 -21.77
CA GLY A 470 -16.75 -6.97 -21.22
C GLY A 470 -17.39 -6.08 -20.15
N ALA A 471 -18.72 -5.95 -20.20
CA ALA A 471 -19.47 -4.86 -19.58
C ALA A 471 -19.98 -5.17 -18.16
N ASN A 472 -19.07 -5.53 -17.26
CA ASN A 472 -19.42 -5.43 -15.85
C ASN A 472 -19.52 -3.95 -15.48
N SER A 473 -20.70 -3.58 -15.01
CA SER A 473 -20.99 -2.21 -14.58
C SER A 473 -21.55 -2.22 -13.17
N GLY A 474 -21.44 -1.09 -12.48
CA GLY A 474 -22.12 -0.85 -11.22
C GLY A 474 -23.38 -0.02 -11.39
N HIS A 475 -24.23 -0.06 -10.37
CA HIS A 475 -25.38 0.83 -10.22
C HIS A 475 -25.47 1.34 -8.80
N GLY A 476 -25.57 2.66 -8.65
CA GLY A 476 -25.56 3.33 -7.36
C GLY A 476 -24.16 3.42 -6.78
N LEU A 477 -23.88 4.51 -6.06
CA LEU A 477 -22.71 4.72 -5.19
C LEU A 477 -22.87 6.13 -4.62
N THR A 478 -22.54 6.36 -3.36
CA THR A 478 -22.45 7.72 -2.82
C THR A 478 -20.99 8.12 -2.60
N VAL A 479 -20.57 9.26 -3.17
CA VAL A 479 -19.24 9.84 -2.99
C VAL A 479 -19.38 11.28 -2.52
N THR A 480 -18.98 11.61 -1.29
CA THR A 480 -19.11 12.97 -0.74
C THR A 480 -18.18 13.21 0.45
N GLY A 481 -17.80 14.46 0.71
CA GLY A 481 -17.03 14.85 1.90
C GLY A 481 -15.54 14.48 1.83
N ASN A 482 -15.09 13.84 0.74
CA ASN A 482 -13.69 13.48 0.59
C ASN A 482 -12.86 14.74 0.29
N THR A 483 -11.69 14.83 0.90
CA THR A 483 -10.82 16.02 0.87
C THR A 483 -9.37 15.62 0.67
N THR A 484 -8.53 16.61 0.39
CA THR A 484 -7.08 16.48 0.48
C THR A 484 -6.54 17.08 1.79
N GLY A 485 -7.42 17.68 2.60
CA GLY A 485 -7.03 18.40 3.80
C GLY A 485 -6.36 19.73 3.44
N GLY A 486 -5.26 20.05 4.12
CA GLY A 486 -4.46 21.26 3.86
C GLY A 486 -3.38 21.09 2.79
N VAL A 487 -3.13 19.87 2.33
CA VAL A 487 -2.09 19.51 1.37
C VAL A 487 -2.76 18.89 0.15
N GLY A 488 -2.56 19.47 -1.04
CA GLY A 488 -3.17 18.94 -2.26
C GLY A 488 -2.69 17.53 -2.64
N ALA A 489 -3.48 16.84 -3.45
CA ALA A 489 -3.12 15.56 -4.03
C ALA A 489 -2.77 15.74 -5.51
N ARG A 490 -1.60 15.22 -5.94
CA ARG A 490 -1.21 15.27 -7.34
C ARG A 490 -1.91 14.16 -8.12
N VAL A 491 -2.78 14.52 -9.06
CA VAL A 491 -3.64 13.59 -9.81
C VAL A 491 -3.82 13.94 -11.27
N ARG A 492 -4.07 12.95 -12.15
CA ARG A 492 -4.66 13.23 -13.47
C ARG A 492 -6.14 13.56 -13.29
N ILE A 493 -6.88 12.67 -12.63
CA ILE A 493 -8.29 12.87 -12.34
C ILE A 493 -8.49 12.89 -10.83
N GLY A 494 -9.13 13.92 -10.30
CA GLY A 494 -9.53 13.95 -8.88
C GLY A 494 -10.55 12.86 -8.57
N ILE A 495 -11.72 12.95 -9.21
CA ILE A 495 -12.80 11.97 -9.12
C ILE A 495 -13.17 11.48 -10.52
N ALA A 496 -12.96 10.19 -10.79
CA ALA A 496 -13.28 9.55 -12.05
C ALA A 496 -14.59 8.75 -11.92
N ILE A 497 -15.54 8.97 -12.82
CA ILE A 497 -16.82 8.23 -12.87
C ILE A 497 -16.96 7.56 -14.24
N SER A 498 -16.69 6.25 -14.30
CA SER A 498 -16.83 5.47 -15.52
C SER A 498 -16.92 3.97 -15.20
N GLY A 499 -18.05 3.36 -15.56
CA GLY A 499 -18.38 1.98 -15.27
C GLY A 499 -19.38 1.81 -14.12
N ILE A 500 -19.85 2.90 -13.50
CA ILE A 500 -20.93 2.89 -12.50
C ILE A 500 -21.96 3.96 -12.87
N SER A 501 -23.21 3.52 -13.00
CA SER A 501 -24.38 4.39 -13.24
C SER A 501 -25.04 4.83 -11.94
N ALA A 502 -25.84 5.90 -11.96
CA ALA A 502 -26.57 6.43 -10.81
C ALA A 502 -25.70 6.76 -9.59
N VAL A 503 -24.47 7.23 -9.84
CA VAL A 503 -23.60 7.74 -8.79
C VAL A 503 -24.19 9.03 -8.22
N ARG A 504 -24.23 9.15 -6.90
CA ARG A 504 -24.54 10.38 -6.17
C ARG A 504 -23.23 11.02 -5.73
N LEU A 505 -22.80 12.03 -6.48
CA LEU A 505 -21.60 12.80 -6.19
C LEU A 505 -22.00 14.11 -5.47
N GLY A 506 -21.78 14.13 -4.16
CA GLY A 506 -21.96 15.33 -3.34
C GLY A 506 -20.74 16.26 -3.41
N VAL A 507 -20.67 17.22 -2.48
CA VAL A 507 -19.51 18.12 -2.38
C VAL A 507 -18.30 17.35 -1.85
N ASN A 508 -17.15 17.50 -2.49
CA ASN A 508 -15.85 16.98 -2.09
C ASN A 508 -14.83 18.14 -2.11
N PRO A 509 -14.44 18.71 -0.94
CA PRO A 509 -13.56 19.87 -0.85
C PRO A 509 -12.09 19.45 -0.98
N ALA A 510 -11.74 18.82 -2.09
CA ALA A 510 -10.40 18.36 -2.40
C ALA A 510 -9.67 19.35 -3.31
N ASP A 511 -8.38 19.57 -3.06
CA ASP A 511 -7.48 20.36 -3.91
C ASP A 511 -6.63 19.43 -4.78
N TRP A 512 -7.05 19.28 -6.04
CA TRP A 512 -6.40 18.39 -6.99
C TRP A 512 -5.32 19.14 -7.79
N ILE A 513 -4.08 18.67 -7.68
CA ILE A 513 -2.95 19.26 -8.38
C ILE A 513 -2.63 18.44 -9.62
N HIS A 514 -2.88 19.01 -10.80
CA HIS A 514 -2.74 18.27 -12.04
C HIS A 514 -1.33 18.24 -12.65
N SER A 515 -0.46 19.13 -12.18
CA SER A 515 0.86 19.33 -12.78
C SER A 515 1.84 18.18 -12.48
N GLY A 516 2.53 17.72 -13.53
CA GLY A 516 3.66 16.80 -13.41
C GLY A 516 3.29 15.38 -12.99
N VAL A 517 2.04 14.99 -13.20
CA VAL A 517 1.60 13.58 -13.12
C VAL A 517 1.86 12.96 -14.49
N PRO A 518 2.65 11.88 -14.61
CA PRO A 518 2.86 11.23 -15.90
C PRO A 518 1.56 10.57 -16.38
N GLY A 519 1.59 10.04 -17.60
CA GLY A 519 0.41 9.40 -18.18
C GLY A 519 0.83 8.52 -19.34
N LYS A 520 0.06 7.45 -19.57
CA LYS A 520 0.25 6.51 -20.66
C LYS A 520 0.52 7.21 -21.98
N GLN A 521 1.63 6.87 -22.63
CA GLN A 521 1.92 7.39 -23.96
C GLN A 521 0.77 7.05 -24.93
N GLY A 522 0.21 8.07 -25.59
CA GLY A 522 -0.84 7.93 -26.60
C GLY A 522 -2.27 7.72 -26.07
N ASN A 523 -2.48 7.44 -24.78
CA ASN A 523 -3.81 7.32 -24.17
C ASN A 523 -3.81 7.74 -22.68
N ALA A 524 -3.29 8.92 -22.37
CA ALA A 524 -3.23 9.40 -21.00
C ALA A 524 -4.65 9.71 -20.46
N CYS A 525 -4.87 9.48 -19.17
CA CYS A 525 -6.09 9.93 -18.52
C CYS A 525 -6.26 11.44 -18.65
N PRO A 526 -7.50 11.94 -18.83
CA PRO A 526 -7.80 13.36 -18.87
C PRO A 526 -7.35 14.04 -17.58
N THR A 527 -7.20 15.35 -17.69
CA THR A 527 -6.85 16.20 -16.56
C THR A 527 -8.08 16.97 -16.10
N ALA A 528 -8.62 16.60 -14.95
CA ALA A 528 -9.84 17.22 -14.41
C ALA A 528 -10.03 16.93 -12.91
N ASP A 529 -10.62 17.86 -12.17
CA ASP A 529 -11.08 17.63 -10.80
C ASP A 529 -12.14 16.52 -10.75
N VAL A 530 -13.08 16.54 -11.69
CA VAL A 530 -14.09 15.51 -11.89
C VAL A 530 -14.19 15.19 -13.38
N ALA A 531 -14.01 13.92 -13.74
CA ALA A 531 -14.25 13.42 -15.10
C ALA A 531 -15.32 12.32 -15.05
N ALA A 532 -16.33 12.43 -15.91
CA ALA A 532 -17.39 11.44 -16.00
C ALA A 532 -17.66 11.06 -17.46
N ALA A 533 -17.88 9.77 -17.73
CA ALA A 533 -18.16 9.27 -19.08
C ALA A 533 -19.68 9.23 -19.37
N VAL A 534 -20.36 10.38 -19.27
CA VAL A 534 -21.83 10.47 -19.34
C VAL A 534 -22.32 10.28 -20.77
N SER A 535 -21.75 11.01 -21.73
CA SER A 535 -22.10 10.88 -23.16
C SER A 535 -21.79 9.49 -23.73
N ALA A 536 -20.83 8.78 -23.14
CA ALA A 536 -20.51 7.39 -23.48
C ALA A 536 -21.50 6.37 -22.87
N GLY A 537 -22.36 6.79 -21.95
CA GLY A 537 -23.30 5.93 -21.23
C GLY A 537 -22.71 5.19 -20.03
N ASP A 538 -21.40 5.31 -19.79
CA ASP A 538 -20.69 4.60 -18.72
C ASP A 538 -20.82 5.27 -17.33
N ALA A 539 -21.39 6.48 -17.29
CA ALA A 539 -21.75 7.22 -16.09
C ALA A 539 -23.22 7.71 -16.15
N ALA A 540 -24.12 6.93 -16.76
CA ALA A 540 -25.53 7.29 -16.89
C ALA A 540 -26.18 7.60 -15.54
N ASP A 541 -27.15 8.52 -15.53
CA ASP A 541 -27.92 8.94 -14.34
C ASP A 541 -27.07 9.52 -13.19
N LEU A 542 -25.88 10.06 -13.48
CA LEU A 542 -25.05 10.79 -12.51
C LEU A 542 -25.85 11.92 -11.85
N GLN A 543 -25.93 11.91 -10.52
CA GLN A 543 -26.57 12.93 -9.69
C GLN A 543 -25.49 13.78 -9.02
N THR A 544 -25.31 15.01 -9.47
CA THR A 544 -24.31 15.92 -8.89
C THR A 544 -24.63 17.39 -9.15
N ASP A 545 -24.24 18.23 -8.20
CA ASP A 545 -24.15 19.68 -8.39
C ASP A 545 -22.69 20.15 -8.62
N GLN A 546 -21.72 19.22 -8.61
CA GLN A 546 -20.32 19.53 -8.90
C GLN A 546 -20.10 19.63 -10.42
N PRO A 547 -19.39 20.65 -10.91
CA PRO A 547 -18.94 20.68 -12.30
C PRO A 547 -18.09 19.46 -12.64
N TYR A 548 -18.27 18.92 -13.85
CA TYR A 548 -17.48 17.80 -14.33
C TYR A 548 -17.14 17.96 -15.82
N THR A 549 -16.07 17.28 -16.24
CA THR A 549 -15.72 17.13 -17.65
C THR A 549 -16.36 15.85 -18.18
N ASP A 550 -17.26 15.96 -19.16
CA ASP A 550 -17.84 14.80 -19.85
C ASP A 550 -16.87 14.27 -20.90
N VAL A 551 -16.21 13.15 -20.61
CA VAL A 551 -15.17 12.57 -21.47
C VAL A 551 -15.04 11.07 -21.20
N SER A 552 -14.83 10.29 -22.25
CA SER A 552 -14.45 8.88 -22.08
C SER A 552 -12.95 8.79 -21.81
N PHE A 553 -12.58 7.94 -20.85
CA PHE A 553 -11.20 7.73 -20.42
C PHE A 553 -10.92 6.24 -20.22
N ASP A 554 -11.49 5.45 -21.12
CA ASP A 554 -11.31 4.01 -21.18
C ASP A 554 -9.84 3.62 -21.35
N GLY A 555 -9.34 2.76 -20.46
CA GLY A 555 -7.99 2.19 -20.55
C GLY A 555 -6.87 3.23 -20.52
N CYS A 556 -7.19 4.40 -19.96
CA CYS A 556 -6.26 5.50 -19.82
C CYS A 556 -5.24 5.25 -18.70
N MET A 557 -5.54 4.32 -17.78
CA MET A 557 -4.62 3.89 -16.75
C MET A 557 -3.48 3.07 -17.33
N GLY A 558 -2.33 3.24 -16.70
CA GLY A 558 -1.04 2.82 -17.21
C GLY A 558 -0.15 4.05 -17.40
N GLU A 559 1.15 3.83 -17.36
CA GLU A 559 2.16 4.84 -17.69
C GLU A 559 3.18 4.22 -18.63
#